data_AF-X1R393-F1
#
_entry.id   AF-X1R393-F1
#
_cell.length_a   1.000
_cell.length_b   1.000
_cell.length_c   1.000
_cell.angle_alpha   90.00
_cell.angle_beta   90.00
_cell.angle_gamma   90.00
#
_symmetry.space_group_name_H-M   'P 1'
#
loop_
_entity.id
_entity.type
_entity.pdbx_description
1 polymer ?
#
loop_
_entity_poly.entity_id
_entity_poly.type
_entity_poly.pdbx_seq_one_letter_code
_entity_poly.pdbx_strand_id
1 'polypeptide(L)'
;MRIEDKYFRTLSREELWQRYCGFLDLSADRFAEIQQTLLMEEIELVADSVLGKKIMKGKRPKTVDEFRSIVPLTSHDDYEPYLSNQEDDALAVKPAFWSHSSGTSGHFKWVPNSRDVLDNAVRYYLACCLYLSVVHDQSHVPIINELSESLGFILF
;
A
#
# COMPACT_ATOMS: atom_id res chain seq x y z
N MET A 1 -21.93 -13.63 -9.22
CA MET A 1 -20.59 -13.88 -9.83
C MET A 1 -19.70 -12.73 -9.43
N ARG A 2 -18.55 -12.99 -8.80
CA ARG A 2 -17.63 -11.88 -8.45
C ARG A 2 -17.07 -11.33 -9.75
N ILE A 3 -16.84 -10.00 -9.82
CA ILE A 3 -16.37 -9.34 -11.04
C ILE A 3 -15.06 -9.98 -11.55
N GLU A 4 -14.19 -10.39 -10.62
CA GLU A 4 -12.94 -11.10 -10.90
C GLU A 4 -13.16 -12.42 -11.68
N ASP A 5 -14.17 -13.22 -11.31
CA ASP A 5 -14.49 -14.49 -12.00
C ASP A 5 -14.81 -14.27 -13.48
N LYS A 6 -15.42 -13.12 -13.80
CA LYS A 6 -15.71 -12.75 -15.19
C LYS A 6 -14.42 -12.52 -15.95
N TYR A 7 -13.47 -11.77 -15.38
CA TYR A 7 -12.20 -11.46 -16.04
C TYR A 7 -11.38 -12.70 -16.35
N PHE A 8 -11.25 -13.63 -15.40
CA PHE A 8 -10.53 -14.89 -15.62
C PHE A 8 -11.17 -15.78 -16.71
N ARG A 9 -12.45 -15.58 -17.02
CA ARG A 9 -13.15 -16.34 -18.07
C ARG A 9 -13.14 -15.65 -19.43
N THR A 10 -13.01 -14.32 -19.46
CA THR A 10 -13.22 -13.53 -20.68
C THR A 10 -11.94 -12.89 -21.22
N LEU A 11 -10.94 -12.63 -20.38
CA LEU A 11 -9.71 -11.94 -20.79
C LEU A 11 -8.66 -12.94 -21.30
N SER A 12 -7.85 -12.49 -22.27
CA SER A 12 -6.65 -13.20 -22.71
C SER A 12 -5.58 -13.23 -21.62
N ARG A 13 -4.52 -14.04 -21.81
CA ARG A 13 -3.37 -14.07 -20.90
C ARG A 13 -2.69 -12.70 -20.82
N GLU A 14 -2.53 -12.03 -21.95
CA GLU A 14 -1.92 -10.71 -22.07
C GLU A 14 -2.78 -9.65 -21.38
N GLU A 15 -4.11 -9.71 -21.55
CA GLU A 15 -5.04 -8.79 -20.89
C GLU A 15 -5.07 -9.01 -19.36
N LEU A 16 -5.01 -10.27 -18.90
CA LEU A 16 -4.85 -10.59 -17.48
C LEU A 16 -3.52 -10.08 -16.93
N TRP A 17 -2.42 -10.29 -17.66
CA TRP A 17 -1.12 -9.76 -17.28
C TRP A 17 -1.15 -8.24 -17.16
N GLN A 18 -1.61 -7.53 -18.19
CA GLN A 18 -1.69 -6.07 -18.14
C GLN A 18 -2.59 -5.57 -17.00
N ARG A 19 -3.68 -6.28 -16.69
CA ARG A 19 -4.59 -5.91 -15.61
C ARG A 19 -4.00 -6.05 -14.21
N TYR A 20 -3.27 -7.12 -13.91
CA TYR A 20 -2.80 -7.41 -12.54
C TYR A 20 -1.29 -7.24 -12.37
N CYS A 21 -0.51 -7.47 -13.41
CA CYS A 21 0.95 -7.48 -13.41
C CYS A 21 1.58 -6.39 -14.30
N GLY A 22 0.79 -5.60 -15.05
CA GLY A 22 1.31 -4.61 -15.99
C GLY A 22 2.19 -3.52 -15.35
N PHE A 23 2.09 -3.33 -14.03
CA PHE A 23 3.01 -2.46 -13.28
C PHE A 23 4.47 -2.94 -13.33
N LEU A 24 4.71 -4.24 -13.54
CA LEU A 24 6.05 -4.81 -13.70
C LEU A 24 6.71 -4.43 -15.04
N ASP A 25 5.91 -4.02 -16.02
CA ASP A 25 6.38 -3.63 -17.36
C ASP A 25 6.69 -2.12 -17.44
N LEU A 26 6.47 -1.36 -16.35
CA LEU A 26 6.72 0.08 -16.34
C LEU A 26 8.21 0.38 -16.43
N SER A 27 8.57 1.35 -17.27
CA SER A 27 9.90 1.95 -17.18
C SER A 27 10.04 2.73 -15.87
N ALA A 28 11.28 2.89 -15.39
CA ALA A 28 11.56 3.66 -14.18
C ALA A 28 10.99 5.09 -14.25
N ASP A 29 11.06 5.74 -15.42
CA ASP A 29 10.54 7.09 -15.62
C ASP A 29 9.01 7.14 -15.48
N ARG A 30 8.30 6.19 -16.12
CA ARG A 30 6.82 6.12 -16.02
C ARG A 30 6.38 5.74 -14.61
N PHE A 31 7.12 4.86 -13.95
CA PHE A 31 6.89 4.56 -12.53
C PHE A 31 7.04 5.82 -11.68
N ALA A 32 8.11 6.60 -11.87
CA ALA A 32 8.35 7.84 -11.13
C ALA A 32 7.24 8.88 -11.37
N GLU A 33 6.77 9.05 -12.60
CA GLU A 33 5.64 9.94 -12.93
C GLU A 33 4.35 9.54 -12.19
N ILE A 34 4.06 8.23 -12.13
CA ILE A 34 2.91 7.70 -11.38
C ILE A 34 3.09 7.99 -9.88
N GLN A 35 4.27 7.72 -9.32
CA GLN A 35 4.54 7.98 -7.89
C GLN A 35 4.40 9.46 -7.53
N GLN A 36 4.81 10.38 -8.40
CA GLN A 36 4.61 11.82 -8.16
C GLN A 36 3.13 12.19 -8.13
N THR A 37 2.33 11.61 -9.04
CA THR A 37 0.89 11.84 -9.08
C THR A 37 0.20 11.31 -7.81
N LEU A 38 0.49 10.05 -7.44
CA LEU A 38 -0.04 9.42 -6.23
C LEU A 38 0.36 10.18 -4.96
N LEU A 39 1.59 10.68 -4.88
CA LEU A 39 2.03 11.51 -3.75
C LEU A 39 1.18 12.78 -3.63
N MET A 40 0.87 13.46 -4.74
CA MET A 40 0.06 14.67 -4.69
C MET A 40 -1.40 14.39 -4.33
N GLU A 41 -1.96 13.28 -4.81
CA GLU A 41 -3.29 12.81 -4.41
C GLU A 41 -3.35 12.49 -2.91
N GLU A 42 -2.33 11.78 -2.39
CA GLU A 42 -2.25 11.44 -0.98
C GLU A 42 -2.10 12.69 -0.10
N ILE A 43 -1.28 13.67 -0.52
CA ILE A 43 -1.17 14.94 0.19
C ILE A 43 -2.52 15.64 0.27
N GLU A 44 -3.28 15.70 -0.83
CA GLU A 44 -4.58 16.35 -0.84
C GLU A 44 -5.59 15.61 0.05
N LEU A 45 -5.55 14.28 0.09
CA LEU A 45 -6.36 13.46 0.97
C LEU A 45 -6.05 13.73 2.46
N VAL A 46 -4.76 13.73 2.83
CA VAL A 46 -4.38 13.67 4.25
C VAL A 46 -4.11 15.03 4.89
N ALA A 47 -3.85 16.08 4.11
CA ALA A 47 -3.37 17.38 4.63
C ALA A 47 -4.29 18.02 5.68
N ASP A 48 -5.59 17.73 5.66
CA ASP A 48 -6.55 18.30 6.60
C ASP A 48 -6.81 17.46 7.85
N SER A 49 -6.32 16.23 7.89
CA SER A 49 -6.37 15.37 9.08
C SER A 49 -5.51 15.93 10.22
N VAL A 50 -5.77 15.50 11.46
CA VAL A 50 -4.96 15.92 12.62
C VAL A 50 -3.50 15.52 12.42
N LEU A 51 -3.26 14.27 12.02
CA LEU A 51 -1.91 13.76 11.73
C LEU A 51 -1.27 14.46 10.53
N GLY A 52 -2.01 14.67 9.44
CA GLY A 52 -1.51 15.38 8.27
C GLY A 52 -1.09 16.81 8.59
N LYS A 53 -1.91 17.56 9.32
CA LYS A 53 -1.57 18.90 9.81
C LYS A 53 -0.33 18.88 10.71
N LYS A 54 -0.20 17.88 11.59
CA LYS A 54 0.98 17.74 12.46
C LYS A 54 2.26 17.51 11.65
N ILE A 55 2.24 16.53 10.75
CA ILE A 55 3.41 16.10 9.96
C ILE A 55 3.82 17.16 8.93
N MET A 56 2.84 17.75 8.25
CA MET A 56 3.07 18.81 7.25
C MET A 56 3.19 20.21 7.87
N LYS A 57 3.26 20.30 9.21
CA LYS A 57 3.41 21.57 9.95
C LYS A 57 2.35 22.63 9.57
N GLY A 58 1.12 22.17 9.37
CA GLY A 58 -0.03 22.97 8.98
C GLY A 58 0.01 23.49 7.54
N LYS A 59 0.99 23.08 6.73
CA LYS A 59 1.08 23.43 5.32
C LYS A 59 0.52 22.31 4.45
N ARG A 60 0.09 22.65 3.24
CA ARG A 60 -0.28 21.68 2.20
C ARG A 60 0.70 21.84 1.02
N PRO A 61 1.75 21.00 0.92
CA PRO A 61 2.69 21.07 -0.18
C PRO A 61 1.99 20.95 -1.53
N LYS A 62 2.40 21.74 -2.52
CA LYS A 62 1.84 21.73 -3.88
C LYS A 62 2.78 21.16 -4.92
N THR A 63 4.00 20.80 -4.51
CA THR A 63 4.98 20.11 -5.34
C THR A 63 5.76 19.08 -4.52
N VAL A 64 6.42 18.15 -5.22
CA VAL A 64 7.30 17.16 -4.59
C VAL A 64 8.46 17.84 -3.84
N ASP A 65 8.99 18.93 -4.37
CA ASP A 65 10.11 19.66 -3.74
C ASP A 65 9.66 20.39 -2.47
N GLU A 66 8.46 20.99 -2.49
CA GLU A 66 7.86 21.52 -1.27
C GLU A 66 7.62 20.42 -0.24
N PHE A 67 7.10 19.26 -0.66
CA PHE A 67 6.87 18.12 0.22
C PHE A 67 8.17 17.71 0.92
N ARG A 68 9.25 17.50 0.15
CA ARG A 68 10.59 17.16 0.68
C ARG A 68 11.14 18.21 1.64
N SER A 69 10.86 19.49 1.40
CA SER A 69 11.35 20.58 2.26
C SER A 69 10.56 20.73 3.57
N ILE A 70 9.28 20.37 3.56
CA ILE A 70 8.34 20.61 4.68
C ILE A 70 8.24 19.37 5.58
N VAL A 71 8.00 18.22 4.96
CA VAL A 71 7.66 16.96 5.62
C VAL A 71 8.93 16.25 6.08
N PRO A 72 9.13 16.06 7.39
CA PRO A 72 10.29 15.36 7.89
C PRO A 72 10.20 13.86 7.59
N LEU A 73 11.34 13.17 7.58
CA LEU A 73 11.34 11.73 7.79
C LEU A 73 10.81 11.47 9.21
N THR A 74 9.91 10.50 9.31
CA THR A 74 9.21 10.16 10.55
C THR A 74 9.52 8.72 10.95
N SER A 75 9.27 8.43 12.21
CA SER A 75 9.30 7.11 12.81
C SER A 75 7.93 6.79 13.41
N HIS A 76 7.71 5.54 13.82
CA HIS A 76 6.46 5.15 14.46
C HIS A 76 6.13 6.00 15.71
N ASP A 77 7.16 6.43 16.44
CA ASP A 77 7.01 7.21 17.67
C ASP A 77 6.34 8.58 17.42
N ASP A 78 6.43 9.12 16.20
CA ASP A 78 5.75 10.36 15.81
C ASP A 78 4.22 10.19 15.70
N TYR A 79 3.76 8.95 15.47
CA TYR A 79 2.35 8.59 15.28
C TYR A 79 1.72 7.94 16.52
N GLU A 80 2.54 7.27 17.35
CA GLU A 80 2.09 6.48 18.49
C GLU A 80 1.09 7.19 19.43
N PRO A 81 1.23 8.49 19.75
CA PRO A 81 0.25 9.19 20.59
C PRO A 81 -1.17 9.19 20.03
N TYR A 82 -1.33 9.05 18.71
CA TYR A 82 -2.61 9.03 18.01
C TYR A 82 -3.08 7.59 17.71
N LEU A 83 -2.14 6.67 17.47
CA LEU A 83 -2.45 5.30 17.05
C LEU A 83 -2.66 4.33 18.22
N SER A 84 -2.00 4.56 19.36
CA SER A 84 -2.03 3.66 20.53
C SER A 84 -3.45 3.39 21.07
N ASN A 85 -4.32 4.40 21.03
CA ASN A 85 -5.73 4.30 21.43
C ASN A 85 -6.68 4.14 20.25
N GLN A 86 -6.15 3.88 19.04
CA GLN A 86 -6.92 3.68 17.81
C GLN A 86 -7.83 4.89 17.51
N GLU A 87 -7.29 6.12 17.59
CA GLU A 87 -8.08 7.35 17.45
C GLU A 87 -8.42 7.63 15.97
N ASP A 88 -9.58 7.14 15.52
CA ASP A 88 -10.08 7.33 14.15
C ASP A 88 -10.12 8.81 13.72
N ASP A 89 -10.48 9.73 14.63
CA ASP A 89 -10.61 11.17 14.35
C ASP A 89 -9.28 11.86 14.02
N ALA A 90 -8.15 11.21 14.34
CA ALA A 90 -6.83 11.74 14.01
C ALA A 90 -6.45 11.53 12.53
N LEU A 91 -7.13 10.59 11.85
CA LEU A 91 -6.81 10.11 10.51
C LEU A 91 -7.63 10.82 9.43
N ALA A 92 -7.13 10.77 8.18
CA ALA A 92 -7.81 11.35 7.03
C ALA A 92 -9.01 10.52 6.57
N VAL A 93 -8.94 9.21 6.76
CA VAL A 93 -9.96 8.24 6.39
C VAL A 93 -10.21 7.34 7.58
N LYS A 94 -11.49 7.08 7.86
CA LYS A 94 -11.87 6.14 8.92
C LYS A 94 -11.33 4.74 8.60
N PRO A 95 -10.57 4.11 9.51
CA PRO A 95 -10.10 2.74 9.33
C PRO A 95 -11.26 1.76 9.19
N ALA A 96 -11.07 0.74 8.34
CA ALA A 96 -11.95 -0.42 8.29
C ALA A 96 -11.64 -1.41 9.43
N PHE A 97 -10.37 -1.52 9.80
CA PHE A 97 -9.88 -2.30 10.93
C PHE A 97 -8.52 -1.79 11.38
N TRP A 98 -8.11 -2.22 12.57
CA TRP A 98 -6.79 -1.96 13.14
C TRP A 98 -6.02 -3.28 13.22
N SER A 99 -4.77 -3.27 12.76
CA SER A 99 -3.82 -4.36 12.97
C SER A 99 -2.68 -3.89 13.86
N HIS A 100 -1.83 -4.81 14.29
CA HIS A 100 -0.63 -4.44 15.02
C HIS A 100 0.52 -5.37 14.68
N SER A 101 1.72 -4.81 14.55
CA SER A 101 2.93 -5.64 14.53
C SER A 101 3.30 -6.04 15.95
N SER A 102 3.80 -7.27 16.12
CA SER A 102 4.28 -7.79 17.42
C SER A 102 5.55 -7.09 17.90
N GLY A 103 6.31 -6.45 16.99
CA GLY A 103 7.53 -5.70 17.27
C GLY A 103 8.65 -6.52 17.91
N THR A 104 9.89 -6.04 17.83
CA THR A 104 11.03 -6.62 18.58
C THR A 104 11.18 -6.04 19.98
N SER A 105 10.42 -4.99 20.31
CA SER A 105 10.51 -4.23 21.57
C SER A 105 9.49 -4.63 22.64
N GLY A 106 8.63 -5.63 22.37
CA GLY A 106 7.61 -6.07 23.32
C GLY A 106 6.38 -5.17 23.42
N HIS A 107 6.27 -4.14 22.58
CA HIS A 107 5.11 -3.25 22.47
C HIS A 107 4.47 -3.38 21.09
N PHE A 108 3.15 -3.48 21.07
CA PHE A 108 2.38 -3.51 19.83
C PHE A 108 2.39 -2.15 19.16
N LYS A 109 2.72 -2.15 17.87
CA LYS A 109 2.66 -0.96 17.01
C LYS A 109 1.38 -1.04 16.20
N TRP A 110 0.40 -0.22 16.57
CA TRP A 110 -0.92 -0.20 15.93
C TRP A 110 -0.86 0.45 14.55
N VAL A 111 -1.54 -0.17 13.58
CA VAL A 111 -1.61 0.29 12.19
C VAL A 111 -3.08 0.34 11.75
N PRO A 112 -3.59 1.52 11.36
CA PRO A 112 -4.92 1.64 10.80
C PRO A 112 -4.94 1.16 9.35
N ASN A 113 -5.93 0.34 9.00
CA ASN A 113 -6.08 -0.17 7.64
C ASN A 113 -7.39 0.34 7.05
N SER A 114 -7.32 1.05 5.92
CA SER A 114 -8.49 1.55 5.21
C SER A 114 -9.20 0.42 4.44
N ARG A 115 -10.42 0.70 3.99
CA ARG A 115 -11.15 -0.25 3.12
C ARG A 115 -10.41 -0.48 1.79
N ASP A 116 -9.77 0.56 1.25
CA ASP A 116 -9.04 0.45 -0.01
C ASP A 116 -7.84 -0.50 0.09
N VAL A 117 -7.17 -0.56 1.25
CA VAL A 117 -6.10 -1.54 1.49
C VAL A 117 -6.64 -2.96 1.37
N LEU A 118 -7.80 -3.26 1.95
CA LEU A 118 -8.44 -4.58 1.83
C LEU A 118 -8.83 -4.91 0.39
N ASP A 119 -9.46 -3.95 -0.29
CA ASP A 119 -9.94 -4.13 -1.66
C ASP A 119 -8.77 -4.33 -2.63
N ASN A 120 -7.62 -3.69 -2.36
CA ASN A 120 -6.38 -3.87 -3.12
C ASN A 120 -5.59 -5.13 -2.74
N ALA A 121 -5.65 -5.60 -1.49
CA ALA A 121 -4.96 -6.80 -1.05
C ALA A 121 -5.32 -8.02 -1.91
N VAL A 122 -6.61 -8.16 -2.27
CA VAL A 122 -7.06 -9.23 -3.18
C VAL A 122 -6.40 -9.10 -4.56
N ARG A 123 -6.30 -7.88 -5.09
CA ARG A 123 -5.66 -7.63 -6.40
C ARG A 123 -4.17 -7.96 -6.36
N TYR A 124 -3.46 -7.59 -5.29
CA TYR A 124 -2.05 -7.92 -5.13
C TYR A 124 -1.83 -9.43 -4.97
N TYR A 125 -2.69 -10.11 -4.21
CA TYR A 125 -2.64 -11.57 -4.11
C TYR A 125 -2.86 -12.25 -5.47
N LEU A 126 -3.84 -11.79 -6.25
CA LEU A 126 -4.08 -12.29 -7.60
C LEU A 126 -2.89 -12.01 -8.54
N ALA A 127 -2.29 -10.82 -8.45
CA ALA A 127 -1.08 -10.48 -9.19
C ALA A 127 0.09 -11.42 -8.84
N CYS A 128 0.30 -11.71 -7.55
CA CYS A 128 1.33 -12.65 -7.09
C CYS A 128 1.08 -14.06 -7.65
N CYS A 129 -0.16 -14.57 -7.56
CA CYS A 129 -0.52 -15.88 -8.09
C CYS A 129 -0.33 -15.96 -9.62
N LEU A 130 -0.70 -14.91 -10.35
CA LEU A 130 -0.51 -14.83 -11.80
C LEU A 130 0.98 -14.80 -12.15
N TYR A 131 1.75 -13.94 -11.49
CA TYR A 131 3.20 -13.85 -11.65
C TYR A 131 3.87 -15.21 -11.41
N LEU A 132 3.55 -15.86 -10.29
CA LEU A 132 4.06 -17.19 -9.96
C LEU A 132 3.66 -18.25 -11.00
N SER A 133 2.45 -18.19 -11.56
CA SER A 133 2.03 -19.12 -12.60
C SER A 133 2.86 -18.98 -13.88
N VAL A 134 3.23 -17.75 -14.25
CA VAL A 134 4.05 -17.45 -15.43
C VAL A 134 5.50 -17.87 -15.20
N VAL A 135 6.05 -17.55 -14.01
CA VAL A 135 7.40 -17.94 -13.62
C VAL A 135 7.55 -19.46 -13.49
N HIS A 136 6.52 -20.15 -12.99
CA HIS A 136 6.49 -21.61 -12.91
C HIS A 136 6.45 -22.27 -14.30
N ASP A 137 5.74 -21.67 -15.26
CA ASP A 137 5.68 -22.10 -16.67
C ASP A 137 7.06 -22.01 -17.37
N GLN A 138 7.94 -21.13 -16.88
CA GLN A 138 9.33 -20.97 -17.34
C GLN A 138 10.36 -21.86 -16.59
N SER A 139 9.89 -22.63 -15.59
CA SER A 139 10.56 -23.69 -14.79
C SER A 139 11.69 -23.30 -13.81
N HIS A 140 11.54 -23.86 -12.58
CA HIS A 140 12.40 -23.86 -11.37
C HIS A 140 12.49 -22.57 -10.54
N VAL A 141 11.64 -22.45 -9.51
CA VAL A 141 11.81 -21.40 -8.50
C VAL A 141 11.47 -21.88 -7.05
N PRO A 142 12.43 -21.81 -6.09
CA PRO A 142 12.26 -22.16 -4.67
C PRO A 142 11.51 -21.10 -3.81
N ILE A 143 10.96 -20.05 -4.44
CA ILE A 143 10.50 -18.80 -3.79
C ILE A 143 9.20 -18.96 -2.98
N ILE A 144 8.55 -20.13 -2.99
CA ILE A 144 7.34 -20.37 -2.17
C ILE A 144 7.64 -20.17 -0.67
N ASN A 145 8.87 -20.45 -0.22
CA ASN A 145 9.25 -20.23 1.18
C ASN A 145 9.45 -18.74 1.53
N GLU A 146 10.03 -17.92 0.64
CA GLU A 146 10.25 -16.48 0.87
C GLU A 146 8.94 -15.67 0.77
N LEU A 147 7.99 -16.12 -0.04
CA LEU A 147 6.66 -15.49 -0.14
C LEU A 147 5.78 -15.72 1.08
N SER A 148 5.95 -16.82 1.81
CA SER A 148 5.25 -17.00 3.09
C SER A 148 5.73 -16.01 4.17
N GLU A 149 7.02 -15.67 4.16
CA GLU A 149 7.59 -14.69 5.09
C GLU A 149 7.18 -13.25 4.71
N SER A 150 7.11 -12.94 3.42
CA SER A 150 6.72 -11.61 2.93
C SER A 150 5.20 -11.39 2.91
N LEU A 151 4.37 -12.42 2.67
CA LEU A 151 2.92 -12.34 2.90
C LEU A 151 2.58 -12.29 4.40
N GLY A 152 3.43 -12.85 5.25
CA GLY A 152 3.41 -12.62 6.70
C GLY A 152 3.75 -11.19 7.12
N PHE A 153 4.19 -10.31 6.21
CA PHE A 153 4.31 -8.87 6.43
C PHE A 153 3.17 -8.06 5.81
N ILE A 154 2.45 -8.62 4.83
CA ILE A 154 1.31 -7.95 4.17
C ILE A 154 -0.02 -8.24 4.89
N LEU A 155 -0.05 -9.28 5.74
CA LEU A 155 -1.23 -9.68 6.52
C LEU A 155 -1.11 -9.44 8.04
N PHE A 156 -0.11 -8.69 8.50
CA PHE A 156 0.09 -8.38 9.92
C PHE A 156 0.41 -6.89 10.17
#